data_AF-A0A965QMZ8-F1
#
_entry.id   AF-A0A965QMZ8-F1
#
_cell.length_a   1.000
_cell.length_b   1.000
_cell.length_c   1.000
_cell.angle_alpha   90.00
_cell.angle_beta   90.00
_cell.angle_gamma   90.00
#
_symmetry.space_group_name_H-M   'P 1'
#
loop_
_entity.id
_entity.type
_entity.pdbx_description
1 polymer ?
#
loop_
_entity_poly.entity_id
_entity_poly.type
_entity_poly.pdbx_seq_one_letter_code
_entity_poly.pdbx_strand_id
1 'polypeptide(L)'
;MADKDNENLDATTAENVEVNETVSEESSTEEPSMEAAESSESSSEELAKDNTPALEEETSEQQEETAAIDESVEADQSEEVTPVTTDEKSPAQIIESFEASQLKNDIPSFRPGDTVVVSVKVREGERTRLQAFEGVVMNIKNAGLNSAFIVRKISSGIGVERTFQLHSPMIDSITVKRKGDVRQAKLYYLRERSGRSARIKERLD
;
A
#
# COMPACT_ATOMS: atom_id res chain seq x y z
N MET A 1 72.50 9.03 -15.89
CA MET A 1 72.55 8.99 -17.38
C MET A 1 71.11 9.01 -17.84
N ALA A 2 70.70 10.09 -18.50
CA ALA A 2 69.32 10.36 -18.97
C ALA A 2 68.25 10.48 -17.87
N ASP A 3 68.05 11.71 -17.42
CA ASP A 3 66.82 12.26 -16.87
C ASP A 3 65.67 12.18 -17.90
N LYS A 4 64.42 12.30 -17.43
CA LYS A 4 63.37 13.06 -18.12
C LYS A 4 62.13 13.24 -17.24
N ASP A 5 62.06 14.44 -16.67
CA ASP A 5 60.85 15.06 -16.18
C ASP A 5 59.81 15.19 -17.31
N ASN A 6 58.53 15.21 -16.94
CA ASN A 6 57.44 15.54 -17.87
C ASN A 6 56.51 16.58 -17.23
N GLU A 7 57.04 17.79 -17.08
CA GLU A 7 56.24 19.00 -16.90
C GLU A 7 55.70 19.48 -18.26
N ASN A 8 54.42 19.84 -18.29
CA ASN A 8 53.84 20.74 -19.31
C ASN A 8 52.50 21.25 -18.72
N LEU A 9 52.54 22.28 -17.88
CA LEU A 9 52.49 23.71 -18.23
C LEU A 9 51.08 24.21 -18.57
N ASP A 10 50.62 25.18 -17.77
CA ASP A 10 49.42 25.98 -18.01
C ASP A 10 49.53 26.82 -19.29
N ALA A 11 48.38 27.09 -19.92
CA ALA A 11 48.24 28.13 -20.95
C ALA A 11 46.92 28.89 -20.79
N THR A 12 47.06 30.21 -20.62
CA THR A 12 46.02 31.20 -20.32
C THR A 12 45.32 31.77 -21.56
N THR A 13 44.07 32.24 -21.35
CA THR A 13 43.48 33.49 -21.88
C THR A 13 43.50 33.84 -23.39
N ALA A 14 42.29 33.91 -23.98
CA ALA A 14 41.77 35.00 -24.83
C ALA A 14 40.23 34.82 -24.95
N GLU A 15 39.34 35.81 -24.82
CA GLU A 15 39.08 36.99 -25.69
C GLU A 15 38.68 36.62 -27.15
N ASN A 16 37.67 37.23 -27.80
CA ASN A 16 36.68 38.27 -27.42
C ASN A 16 35.51 38.30 -28.46
N VAL A 17 34.73 39.39 -28.52
CA VAL A 17 33.76 39.81 -29.59
C VAL A 17 32.34 39.20 -29.46
N GLU A 18 31.33 39.90 -28.94
CA GLU A 18 30.56 41.06 -29.50
C GLU A 18 29.66 40.66 -30.70
N VAL A 19 28.50 41.27 -31.00
CA VAL A 19 27.59 42.24 -30.34
C VAL A 19 26.23 42.10 -31.05
N ASN A 20 25.11 42.48 -30.41
CA ASN A 20 24.09 43.32 -31.05
C ASN A 20 23.11 43.89 -30.02
N GLU A 21 23.12 45.21 -29.94
CA GLU A 21 22.31 46.05 -29.05
C GLU A 21 20.90 46.30 -29.60
N THR A 22 19.95 46.54 -28.68
CA THR A 22 18.82 47.53 -28.65
C THR A 22 17.95 47.77 -29.92
N VAL A 23 16.70 48.26 -29.81
CA VAL A 23 16.33 49.68 -29.62
C VAL A 23 14.82 49.83 -29.30
N SER A 24 14.48 50.79 -28.41
CA SER A 24 13.17 51.46 -28.12
C SER A 24 11.94 50.62 -27.68
N GLU A 25 11.15 50.95 -26.64
CA GLU A 25 10.37 52.20 -26.36
C GLU A 25 9.25 52.42 -27.41
N GLU A 26 7.97 52.76 -27.13
CA GLU A 26 7.22 53.41 -26.03
C GLU A 26 5.75 52.83 -26.01
N SER A 27 5.03 52.65 -24.88
CA SER A 27 4.16 53.57 -24.09
C SER A 27 2.61 53.53 -24.34
N SER A 28 1.88 53.39 -23.23
CA SER A 28 0.51 53.92 -22.92
C SER A 28 -0.81 53.27 -23.43
N THR A 29 -1.79 53.19 -22.50
CA THR A 29 -3.28 53.25 -22.62
C THR A 29 -4.00 52.16 -23.46
N GLU A 30 -4.99 51.39 -22.97
CA GLU A 30 -6.29 51.79 -22.38
C GLU A 30 -6.90 50.72 -21.46
N GLU A 31 -7.74 51.14 -20.49
CA GLU A 31 -8.77 50.31 -19.87
C GLU A 31 -9.99 50.18 -20.82
N PRO A 32 -10.93 49.25 -20.57
CA PRO A 32 -12.20 49.80 -20.08
C PRO A 32 -12.85 49.03 -18.92
N SER A 33 -13.72 49.77 -18.23
CA SER A 33 -14.45 49.40 -17.03
C SER A 33 -15.81 48.72 -17.28
N MET A 34 -16.21 47.91 -16.28
CA MET A 34 -17.57 47.67 -15.75
C MET A 34 -18.83 48.06 -16.55
N GLU A 35 -19.70 47.06 -16.77
CA GLU A 35 -21.15 47.08 -16.47
C GLU A 35 -21.53 45.66 -15.96
N ALA A 36 -22.34 45.35 -14.93
CA ALA A 36 -23.41 46.00 -14.14
C ALA A 36 -24.82 45.41 -14.41
N ALA A 37 -25.23 44.45 -13.57
CA ALA A 37 -26.61 44.02 -13.23
C ALA A 37 -26.49 43.04 -12.04
N GLU A 38 -26.86 43.38 -10.79
CA GLU A 38 -28.23 43.38 -10.22
C GLU A 38 -28.92 42.00 -10.32
N SER A 39 -29.50 41.41 -9.26
CA SER A 39 -30.14 42.01 -8.08
C SER A 39 -29.93 41.29 -6.73
N SER A 40 -30.33 41.98 -5.65
CA SER A 40 -30.64 41.50 -4.29
C SER A 40 -31.75 40.41 -4.28
N GLU A 41 -32.11 39.70 -3.19
CA GLU A 41 -32.40 40.14 -1.80
C GLU A 41 -32.16 39.06 -0.73
N SER A 42 -32.16 39.46 0.55
CA SER A 42 -32.11 38.57 1.72
C SER A 42 -33.48 38.43 2.39
N SER A 43 -33.82 37.22 2.85
CA SER A 43 -34.70 37.08 4.02
C SER A 43 -34.47 35.75 4.73
N SER A 44 -34.19 35.84 6.03
CA SER A 44 -34.41 34.79 7.01
C SER A 44 -35.82 34.95 7.60
N GLU A 45 -36.59 33.87 7.75
CA GLU A 45 -37.13 33.46 9.06
C GLU A 45 -37.86 32.11 9.00
N GLU A 46 -38.06 31.51 10.17
CA GLU A 46 -38.61 30.17 10.39
C GLU A 46 -40.11 30.06 10.11
N LEU A 47 -40.61 28.83 9.96
CA LEU A 47 -41.61 28.31 10.90
C LEU A 47 -41.71 26.78 10.87
N ALA A 48 -41.97 26.21 12.05
CA ALA A 48 -41.89 24.79 12.36
C ALA A 48 -43.24 24.04 12.19
N LYS A 49 -43.28 22.82 12.76
CA LYS A 49 -44.40 21.87 12.93
C LYS A 49 -44.60 20.87 11.79
N ASP A 50 -45.01 19.62 12.04
CA ASP A 50 -45.16 18.89 13.30
C ASP A 50 -45.09 17.39 13.00
N ASN A 51 -44.56 16.59 13.94
CA ASN A 51 -45.15 15.30 14.33
C ASN A 51 -44.32 14.70 15.48
N THR A 52 -44.80 14.97 16.69
CA THR A 52 -44.35 14.34 17.95
C THR A 52 -45.56 13.56 18.55
N PRO A 53 -45.44 12.90 19.71
CA PRO A 53 -45.48 11.45 19.84
C PRO A 53 -46.79 10.94 20.48
N ALA A 54 -46.87 9.62 20.71
CA ALA A 54 -47.77 8.88 21.64
C ALA A 54 -47.87 7.41 21.13
N LEU A 55 -47.96 6.34 21.93
CA LEU A 55 -47.73 6.09 23.36
C LEU A 55 -46.67 4.93 23.43
N GLU A 56 -46.29 4.26 24.51
CA GLU A 56 -46.68 4.22 25.94
C GLU A 56 -45.52 3.57 26.75
N GLU A 57 -45.51 3.68 28.08
CA GLU A 57 -44.80 2.74 28.97
C GLU A 57 -45.86 1.96 29.77
N GLU A 58 -45.81 0.63 29.75
CA GLU A 58 -46.58 -0.23 30.66
C GLU A 58 -45.64 -1.31 31.21
N THR A 59 -45.30 -1.16 32.50
CA THR A 59 -44.65 -2.19 33.31
C THR A 59 -45.67 -3.26 33.71
N SER A 60 -45.34 -4.54 33.58
CA SER A 60 -46.07 -5.59 34.31
C SER A 60 -45.11 -6.59 34.95
N GLU A 61 -45.44 -7.00 36.18
CA GLU A 61 -44.62 -7.87 37.01
C GLU A 61 -45.11 -9.33 36.98
N GLN A 62 -44.29 -10.22 37.57
CA GLN A 62 -44.66 -11.53 38.14
C GLN A 62 -45.17 -12.62 37.18
N GLN A 63 -44.40 -13.71 37.08
CA GLN A 63 -44.65 -14.87 37.96
C GLN A 63 -43.44 -15.82 38.05
N GLU A 64 -43.31 -16.46 39.21
CA GLU A 64 -42.30 -17.46 39.52
C GLU A 64 -42.70 -18.83 38.95
N GLU A 65 -41.73 -19.64 38.52
CA GLU A 65 -41.87 -21.10 38.62
C GLU A 65 -40.53 -21.72 39.02
N THR A 66 -40.48 -22.22 40.26
CA THR A 66 -39.33 -22.90 40.85
C THR A 66 -39.42 -24.39 40.53
N ALA A 67 -38.54 -24.89 39.66
CA ALA A 67 -38.34 -26.32 39.45
C ALA A 67 -37.02 -26.76 40.13
N ALA A 68 -37.14 -27.31 41.34
CA ALA A 68 -36.01 -27.94 42.01
C ALA A 68 -35.59 -29.21 41.27
N ILE A 69 -34.29 -29.36 40.99
CA ILE A 69 -33.69 -30.63 40.56
C ILE A 69 -32.60 -31.00 41.56
N ASP A 70 -33.05 -31.83 42.51
CA ASP A 70 -32.37 -32.93 43.20
C ASP A 70 -30.85 -32.83 43.45
N GLU A 71 -30.50 -32.74 44.73
CA GLU A 71 -29.13 -32.85 45.25
C GLU A 71 -28.88 -34.30 45.66
N SER A 72 -28.22 -35.09 44.80
CA SER A 72 -27.73 -36.42 45.14
C SER A 72 -26.20 -36.51 45.03
N VAL A 73 -25.57 -36.93 46.12
CA VAL A 73 -24.14 -36.76 46.44
C VAL A 73 -23.26 -37.92 45.92
N GLU A 74 -21.95 -37.67 45.91
CA GLU A 74 -20.80 -38.61 45.91
C GLU A 74 -20.22 -39.15 44.58
N ALA A 75 -18.97 -38.71 44.36
CA ALA A 75 -17.78 -39.36 43.77
C ALA A 75 -17.90 -40.72 43.03
N ASP A 76 -17.25 -40.83 41.86
CA ASP A 76 -15.85 -41.30 41.82
C ASP A 76 -15.11 -40.94 40.49
N GLN A 77 -13.77 -40.90 40.61
CA GLN A 77 -12.70 -40.68 39.62
C GLN A 77 -13.00 -40.90 38.11
N SER A 78 -12.78 -39.85 37.31
CA SER A 78 -11.60 -39.81 36.41
C SER A 78 -11.38 -38.39 35.85
N GLU A 79 -10.58 -37.58 36.54
CA GLU A 79 -9.90 -36.48 35.85
C GLU A 79 -8.92 -37.12 34.84
N GLU A 80 -9.22 -37.02 33.54
CA GLU A 80 -8.20 -37.23 32.52
C GLU A 80 -7.15 -36.13 32.68
N VAL A 81 -6.14 -36.43 33.49
CA VAL A 81 -4.89 -35.66 33.53
C VAL A 81 -4.27 -35.72 32.15
N THR A 82 -4.63 -34.76 31.29
CA THR A 82 -3.92 -34.49 30.05
C THR A 82 -2.44 -34.41 30.43
N PRO A 83 -1.57 -35.30 29.94
CA PRO A 83 -0.19 -35.33 30.39
C PRO A 83 0.40 -33.96 30.05
N VAL A 84 0.70 -33.18 31.09
CA VAL A 84 1.31 -31.86 30.94
C VAL A 84 2.73 -32.11 30.49
N THR A 85 2.90 -32.23 29.17
CA THR A 85 4.18 -32.47 28.52
C THR A 85 5.09 -31.30 28.84
N THR A 86 6.00 -31.49 29.79
CA THR A 86 7.11 -30.60 30.11
C THR A 86 8.19 -30.63 29.03
N ASP A 87 7.77 -30.65 27.76
CA ASP A 87 8.61 -30.35 26.62
C ASP A 87 8.89 -28.85 26.63
N GLU A 88 9.95 -28.46 27.34
CA GLU A 88 10.49 -27.10 27.36
C GLU A 88 10.93 -26.69 25.94
N LYS A 89 10.00 -26.12 25.19
CA LYS A 89 10.28 -25.56 23.85
C LYS A 89 11.33 -24.47 23.98
N SER A 90 12.40 -24.58 23.21
CA SER A 90 13.39 -23.51 23.11
C SER A 90 12.74 -22.21 22.63
N PRO A 91 13.29 -21.02 22.97
CA PRO A 91 12.73 -19.74 22.53
C PRO A 91 12.56 -19.65 21.00
N ALA A 92 13.46 -20.28 20.23
CA ALA A 92 13.35 -20.34 18.77
C ALA A 92 12.14 -21.14 18.29
N GLN A 93 11.86 -22.31 18.90
CA GLN A 93 10.68 -23.14 18.57
C GLN A 93 9.36 -22.44 18.94
N ILE A 94 9.35 -21.67 20.04
CA ILE A 94 8.19 -20.86 20.41
C ILE A 94 7.91 -19.82 19.32
N ILE A 95 8.93 -19.05 18.92
CA ILE A 95 8.82 -18.05 17.84
C ILE A 95 8.38 -18.70 16.52
N GLU A 96 9.00 -19.82 16.11
CA GLU A 96 8.66 -20.52 14.89
C GLU A 96 7.20 -21.01 14.88
N SER A 97 6.72 -21.58 16.00
CA SER A 97 5.32 -22.01 16.12
C SER A 97 4.32 -20.85 16.05
N PHE A 98 4.70 -19.68 16.58
CA PHE A 98 3.92 -18.46 16.51
C PHE A 98 3.91 -17.85 15.10
N GLU A 99 5.07 -17.76 14.44
CA GLU A 99 5.15 -17.30 13.04
C GLU A 99 4.35 -18.21 12.10
N ALA A 100 4.45 -19.54 12.28
CA ALA A 100 3.73 -20.53 11.48
C ALA A 100 2.20 -20.34 11.56
N SER A 101 1.66 -20.00 12.73
CA SER A 101 0.22 -19.73 12.93
C SER A 101 -0.30 -18.52 12.15
N GLN A 102 0.57 -17.60 11.74
CA GLN A 102 0.22 -16.39 10.99
C GLN A 102 0.47 -16.50 9.49
N LEU A 103 0.99 -17.64 9.01
CA LEU A 103 1.22 -17.85 7.58
C LEU A 103 -0.11 -17.98 6.83
N LYS A 104 -0.22 -17.19 5.77
CA LYS A 104 -1.29 -17.31 4.77
C LYS A 104 -1.03 -18.49 3.84
N ASN A 105 -2.06 -19.29 3.58
CA ASN A 105 -2.02 -20.47 2.69
C ASN A 105 -2.60 -20.21 1.29
N ASP A 106 -3.26 -19.07 1.07
CA ASP A 106 -4.02 -18.69 -0.13
C ASP A 106 -3.20 -17.91 -1.19
N ILE A 107 -1.87 -17.95 -1.08
CA ILE A 107 -0.96 -17.19 -1.93
C ILE A 107 -0.67 -17.95 -3.23
N PRO A 108 -0.92 -17.38 -4.43
CA PRO A 108 -0.56 -18.02 -5.69
C PRO A 108 0.96 -18.06 -5.88
N SER A 109 1.44 -19.08 -6.59
CA SER A 109 2.85 -19.14 -6.99
C SER A 109 3.14 -18.11 -8.09
N PHE A 110 4.10 -17.22 -7.84
CA PHE A 110 4.62 -16.25 -8.81
C PHE A 110 6.14 -16.12 -8.69
N ARG A 111 6.78 -15.63 -9.75
CA ARG A 111 8.24 -15.52 -9.88
C ARG A 111 8.65 -14.10 -10.25
N PRO A 112 9.93 -13.70 -10.06
CA PRO A 112 10.45 -12.48 -10.64
C PRO A 112 10.20 -12.45 -12.15
N GLY A 113 9.81 -11.29 -12.68
CA GLY A 113 9.45 -11.09 -14.08
C GLY A 113 7.97 -11.27 -14.40
N ASP A 114 7.21 -11.95 -13.54
CA ASP A 114 5.76 -12.07 -13.68
C ASP A 114 5.08 -10.70 -13.46
N THR A 115 3.97 -10.47 -14.15
CA THR A 115 3.12 -9.29 -13.98
C THR A 115 1.98 -9.67 -13.05
N VAL A 116 1.90 -9.02 -11.89
CA VAL A 116 0.92 -9.30 -10.83
C VAL A 116 0.04 -8.10 -10.57
N VAL A 117 -1.20 -8.36 -10.16
CA VAL A 117 -2.12 -7.39 -9.60
C VAL A 117 -2.21 -7.68 -8.11
N VAL A 118 -1.85 -6.70 -7.27
CA VAL A 118 -1.96 -6.79 -5.81
C VAL A 118 -3.10 -5.88 -5.35
N SER A 119 -4.15 -6.45 -4.77
CA SER A 119 -5.27 -5.69 -4.19
C SER A 119 -4.93 -5.33 -2.75
N VAL A 120 -4.85 -4.03 -2.45
CA VAL A 120 -4.44 -3.51 -1.14
C VAL A 120 -5.61 -2.82 -0.46
N LYS A 121 -5.86 -3.14 0.81
CA LYS A 121 -6.80 -2.40 1.67
C LYS A 121 -6.19 -1.06 2.04
N VAL A 122 -6.87 0.02 1.68
CA VAL A 122 -6.52 1.40 2.04
C VAL A 122 -7.66 1.98 2.86
N ARG A 123 -7.34 2.53 4.03
CA ARG A 123 -8.27 3.22 4.93
C ARG A 123 -8.02 4.73 4.84
N GLU A 124 -9.05 5.47 4.51
CA GLU A 124 -9.05 6.94 4.41
C GLU A 124 -10.15 7.46 5.33
N GLY A 125 -9.75 7.88 6.54
CA GLY A 125 -10.68 8.11 7.65
C GLY A 125 -11.45 6.83 7.99
N GLU A 126 -12.78 6.91 7.94
CA GLU A 126 -13.69 5.80 8.24
C GLU A 126 -13.89 4.84 7.04
N ARG A 127 -13.60 5.29 5.81
CA ARG A 127 -13.90 4.50 4.59
C ARG A 127 -12.73 3.59 4.24
N THR A 128 -13.03 2.31 3.98
CA THR A 128 -12.05 1.34 3.46
C THR A 128 -12.32 1.08 1.98
N ARG A 129 -11.28 1.11 1.14
CA ARG A 129 -11.35 0.75 -0.29
C ARG A 129 -10.24 -0.22 -0.67
N LEU A 130 -10.47 -0.99 -1.74
CA LEU A 130 -9.44 -1.81 -2.36
C LEU A 130 -8.75 -1.01 -3.48
N GLN A 131 -7.43 -0.88 -3.41
CA GLN A 131 -6.61 -0.26 -4.43
C GLN A 131 -5.76 -1.33 -5.13
N ALA A 132 -5.97 -1.52 -6.44
CA ALA A 132 -5.16 -2.43 -7.24
C ALA A 132 -3.81 -1.82 -7.62
N PHE A 133 -2.73 -2.54 -7.34
CA PHE A 133 -1.37 -2.24 -7.79
C PHE A 133 -0.92 -3.29 -8.81
N GLU A 134 -1.11 -3.00 -10.10
CA GLU A 134 -0.60 -3.82 -11.20
C GLU A 134 0.85 -3.45 -11.55
N GLY A 135 1.75 -4.43 -11.62
CA GLY A 135 3.12 -4.21 -12.07
C GLY A 135 3.96 -5.49 -12.17
N VAL A 136 5.24 -5.33 -12.48
CA VAL A 136 6.20 -6.43 -12.64
C VAL A 136 6.88 -6.73 -11.31
N VAL A 137 6.93 -8.01 -10.92
CA VAL A 137 7.70 -8.46 -9.75
C VAL A 137 9.19 -8.37 -10.07
N MET A 138 9.93 -7.50 -9.37
CA MET A 138 11.37 -7.37 -9.55
C MET A 138 12.20 -8.31 -8.70
N ASN A 139 11.72 -8.63 -7.49
CA ASN A 139 12.46 -9.40 -6.49
C ASN A 139 11.46 -10.06 -5.53
N ILE A 140 11.80 -11.26 -5.06
CA ILE A 140 11.07 -11.98 -4.00
C ILE A 140 12.08 -12.40 -2.95
N LYS A 141 11.81 -12.06 -1.69
CA LYS A 141 12.53 -12.47 -0.48
C LYS A 141 11.68 -13.54 0.22
N ASN A 142 12.19 -14.76 0.29
CA ASN A 142 11.58 -15.85 1.03
C ASN A 142 12.21 -15.89 2.43
N ALA A 143 11.41 -15.68 3.48
CA ALA A 143 11.88 -15.59 4.86
C ALA A 143 10.75 -15.85 5.88
N GLY A 144 10.00 -16.94 5.70
CA GLY A 144 8.86 -17.29 6.57
C GLY A 144 7.80 -16.19 6.60
N LEU A 145 7.35 -15.79 7.79
CA LEU A 145 6.40 -14.69 7.98
C LEU A 145 6.93 -13.36 7.41
N ASN A 146 8.25 -13.18 7.44
CA ASN A 146 8.98 -11.99 6.96
C ASN A 146 9.30 -12.03 5.45
N SER A 147 8.56 -12.84 4.69
CA SER A 147 8.63 -12.92 3.23
C SER A 147 8.05 -11.66 2.58
N ALA A 148 8.73 -11.15 1.56
CA ALA A 148 8.37 -9.89 0.91
C ALA A 148 8.66 -9.91 -0.59
N PHE A 149 7.95 -9.11 -1.37
CA PHE A 149 8.19 -8.97 -2.80
C PHE A 149 8.09 -7.51 -3.25
N ILE A 150 8.87 -7.15 -4.27
CA ILE A 150 8.93 -5.78 -4.80
C ILE A 150 8.24 -5.77 -6.17
N VAL A 151 7.20 -4.94 -6.32
CA VAL A 151 6.50 -4.75 -7.59
C VAL A 151 6.82 -3.36 -8.14
N ARG A 152 7.22 -3.28 -9.41
CA ARG A 152 7.51 -2.04 -10.14
C ARG A 152 6.43 -1.76 -11.18
N LYS A 153 5.90 -0.54 -11.17
CA LYS A 153 4.91 0.00 -12.11
C LYS A 153 5.44 1.33 -12.67
N ILE A 154 5.12 1.66 -13.91
CA ILE A 154 5.22 3.04 -14.39
C ILE A 154 3.82 3.65 -14.26
N SER A 155 3.69 4.73 -13.49
CA SER A 155 2.44 5.46 -13.26
C SER A 155 2.65 6.92 -13.65
N SER A 156 1.86 7.43 -14.58
CA SER A 156 1.96 8.83 -15.05
C SER A 156 3.39 9.23 -15.47
N GLY A 157 4.11 8.32 -16.15
CA GLY A 157 5.51 8.51 -16.56
C GLY A 157 6.56 8.24 -15.48
N ILE A 158 6.18 8.17 -14.20
CA ILE A 158 7.10 7.99 -13.07
C ILE A 158 7.18 6.50 -12.69
N GLY A 159 8.39 5.99 -12.47
CA GLY A 159 8.62 4.64 -11.98
C GLY A 159 8.35 4.52 -10.48
N VAL A 160 7.26 3.83 -10.11
CA VAL A 160 6.86 3.57 -8.72
C VAL A 160 7.19 2.13 -8.36
N GLU A 161 7.91 1.94 -7.25
CA GLU A 161 8.18 0.63 -6.66
C GLU A 161 7.49 0.53 -5.30
N ARG A 162 6.87 -0.62 -5.04
CA ARG A 162 6.25 -0.91 -3.74
C ARG A 162 6.70 -2.29 -3.25
N THR A 163 7.24 -2.31 -2.03
CA THR A 163 7.55 -3.55 -1.31
C THR A 163 6.31 -3.99 -0.54
N PHE A 164 5.90 -5.23 -0.76
CA PHE A 164 4.77 -5.87 -0.12
C PHE A 164 5.26 -6.97 0.82
N GLN A 165 4.75 -7.00 2.05
CA GLN A 165 4.95 -8.12 2.99
C GLN A 165 3.91 -9.19 2.69
N LEU A 166 4.35 -10.39 2.32
CA LEU A 166 3.53 -11.41 1.66
C LEU A 166 2.32 -11.83 2.51
N HIS A 167 2.51 -11.96 3.82
CA HIS A 167 1.48 -12.39 4.77
C HIS A 167 0.71 -11.22 5.43
N SER A 168 0.94 -9.97 5.01
CA SER A 168 0.27 -8.82 5.63
C SER A 168 -1.27 -8.84 5.44
N PRO A 169 -2.06 -8.50 6.48
CA PRO A 169 -3.52 -8.37 6.36
C PRO A 169 -3.94 -7.18 5.48
N MET A 170 -3.02 -6.26 5.16
CA MET A 170 -3.28 -5.15 4.23
C MET A 170 -3.39 -5.62 2.77
N ILE A 171 -2.83 -6.80 2.44
CA ILE A 171 -3.03 -7.43 1.13
C ILE A 171 -4.30 -8.26 1.21
N ASP A 172 -5.24 -7.94 0.33
CA ASP A 172 -6.51 -8.64 0.18
C ASP A 172 -6.38 -9.84 -0.76
N SER A 173 -5.80 -9.63 -1.94
CA SER A 173 -5.57 -10.68 -2.94
C SER A 173 -4.36 -10.37 -3.80
N ILE A 174 -3.75 -11.42 -4.35
CA ILE A 174 -2.68 -11.37 -5.35
C ILE A 174 -3.16 -12.19 -6.56
N THR A 175 -3.00 -11.66 -7.77
CA THR A 175 -3.37 -12.38 -9.01
C THR A 175 -2.26 -12.23 -10.04
N VAL A 176 -1.83 -13.35 -10.63
CA VAL A 176 -0.84 -13.36 -11.72
C VAL A 176 -1.56 -13.10 -13.04
N LYS A 177 -1.26 -11.97 -13.68
CA LYS A 177 -1.87 -11.55 -14.96
C LYS A 177 -1.11 -12.05 -16.18
N ARG A 178 0.22 -12.14 -16.09
CA ARG A 178 1.11 -12.56 -17.19
C ARG A 178 2.40 -13.17 -16.65
N LYS A 179 2.85 -14.29 -17.20
CA LYS A 179 4.11 -14.94 -16.82
C LYS A 179 5.30 -14.34 -17.58
N GLY A 180 6.39 -14.04 -16.88
CA GLY A 180 7.62 -13.51 -17.48
C GLY A 180 8.66 -14.60 -17.72
N ASP A 181 9.36 -14.51 -18.86
CA ASP A 181 10.62 -15.22 -19.09
C ASP A 181 11.79 -14.31 -18.70
N VAL A 182 12.42 -14.63 -17.56
CA VAL A 182 13.63 -14.00 -17.05
C VAL A 182 14.54 -15.05 -16.41
N ARG A 183 15.85 -14.82 -16.50
CA ARG A 183 16.89 -15.71 -15.92
C ARG A 183 17.46 -15.21 -14.59
N GLN A 184 17.19 -13.96 -14.22
CA GLN A 184 17.70 -13.35 -12.98
C GLN A 184 16.62 -13.34 -11.89
N ALA A 185 17.01 -13.64 -10.65
CA ALA A 185 16.12 -13.58 -9.49
C ALA A 185 15.81 -12.14 -9.01
N LYS A 186 16.66 -11.16 -9.39
CA LYS A 186 16.55 -9.74 -9.02
C LYS A 186 16.68 -8.89 -10.28
N LEU A 187 15.60 -8.23 -10.68
CA LEU A 187 15.50 -7.49 -11.95
C LEU A 187 15.80 -5.99 -11.80
N TYR A 188 16.79 -5.62 -10.99
CA TYR A 188 17.07 -4.21 -10.67
C TYR A 188 17.47 -3.38 -11.90
N TYR A 189 17.97 -4.01 -12.97
CA TYR A 189 18.22 -3.36 -14.26
C TYR A 189 16.98 -2.72 -14.91
N LEU A 190 15.76 -3.09 -14.48
CA LEU A 190 14.51 -2.46 -14.93
C LEU A 190 14.30 -1.03 -14.39
N ARG A 191 15.19 -0.55 -13.52
CA ARG A 191 15.25 0.85 -13.08
C ARG A 191 15.83 1.77 -14.15
N GLU A 192 16.87 1.30 -14.83
CA GLU A 192 17.63 2.02 -15.86
C GLU A 192 16.99 1.89 -17.26
N ARG A 193 16.07 0.93 -17.45
CA ARG A 193 15.40 0.66 -18.73
C ARG A 193 14.01 1.26 -18.80
N SER A 194 13.62 1.70 -20.00
CA SER A 194 12.32 2.32 -20.28
C SER A 194 11.76 1.86 -21.64
N GLY A 195 10.46 2.05 -21.85
CA GLY A 195 9.80 1.78 -23.12
C GLY A 195 10.02 0.36 -23.65
N ARG A 196 10.65 0.23 -24.82
CA ARG A 196 10.89 -1.08 -25.47
C ARG A 196 11.94 -1.94 -24.76
N SER A 197 12.98 -1.36 -24.16
CA SER A 197 14.09 -2.12 -23.53
C SER A 197 13.73 -2.72 -22.17
N ALA A 198 12.67 -2.19 -21.53
CA ALA A 198 12.09 -2.72 -20.30
C ALA A 198 11.07 -3.87 -20.52
N ARG A 199 10.73 -4.21 -21.78
CA ARG A 199 9.77 -5.28 -22.07
C ARG A 199 10.36 -6.65 -21.74
N ILE A 200 9.65 -7.40 -20.89
CA ILE A 200 9.97 -8.78 -20.53
C ILE A 200 9.21 -9.72 -21.46
N LYS A 201 9.91 -10.67 -22.08
CA LYS A 201 9.30 -11.72 -22.90
C LYS A 201 8.28 -12.51 -22.08
N GLU A 202 7.20 -12.94 -22.73
CA GLU A 202 6.23 -13.81 -22.10
C GLU A 202 6.77 -15.24 -22.04
N ARG A 203 6.54 -15.91 -20.91
CA ARG A 203 6.85 -17.34 -20.79
C ARG A 203 5.62 -18.14 -21.18
N LEU A 204 5.68 -18.71 -22.38
CA LEU A 204 4.76 -19.75 -22.82
C LEU A 204 5.21 -21.04 -22.14
N ASP A 205 4.41 -21.50 -21.17
CA ASP A 205 4.52 -22.81 -20.52
C ASP A 205 3.68 -23.83 -21.32
#